data_AF-B6T2Z4-F1
#
_entry.id   AF-B6T2Z4-F1
#
_cell.length_a   1.000
_cell.length_b   1.000
_cell.length_c   1.000
_cell.angle_alpha   90.00
_cell.angle_beta   90.00
_cell.angle_gamma   90.00
#
_symmetry.space_group_name_H-M   'P 1'
#
loop_
_entity.id
_entity.type
_entity.pdbx_description
1 polymer ?
#
loop_
_entity_poly.entity_id
_entity_poly.type
_entity_poly.pdbx_seq_one_letter_code
_entity_poly.pdbx_strand_id
1 'polypeptide(L)'
;MDTAASGRFDKLQSSFKLSIQCLLTACSREDVNDAFSSFTDAEKERLHRMLTLVMKNLHANVVDEFDDFCQETQVAAALEKIDDFVEKQNLDALSSEKTTVEEIEEKVSRAKKDEIEYLTGLLKKVEESNNAMKARIDLLKKGEDLTAARDVLNKMTQWNSALVENINP
;
A
#
# COMPACT_ATOMS: atom_id res chain seq x y z
N MET A 1 -15.76 29.50 25.94
CA MET A 1 -14.87 30.11 24.96
C MET A 1 -14.15 28.95 24.31
N ASP A 2 -14.55 28.62 23.08
CA ASP A 2 -13.94 27.53 22.32
C ASP A 2 -12.48 27.87 22.08
N THR A 3 -11.58 27.12 22.71
CA THR A 3 -10.16 27.17 22.40
C THR A 3 -10.03 26.61 20.99
N ALA A 4 -9.89 27.49 20.00
CA ALA A 4 -9.48 27.11 18.66
C ALA A 4 -8.32 26.12 18.79
N ALA A 5 -8.42 24.96 18.13
CA ALA A 5 -7.42 23.92 18.26
C ALA A 5 -6.04 24.53 17.95
N SER A 6 -5.21 24.66 18.99
CA SER A 6 -3.89 25.26 18.88
C SER A 6 -3.09 24.46 17.84
N GLY A 7 -2.69 25.13 16.77
CA GLY A 7 -1.97 24.53 15.65
C GLY A 7 -0.61 23.99 16.10
N ARG A 8 0.05 23.17 15.27
CA ARG A 8 1.38 22.65 15.58
C ARG A 8 2.40 23.77 15.83
N PHE A 9 2.27 24.88 15.11
CA PHE A 9 3.15 26.04 15.28
C PHE A 9 2.95 26.71 16.64
N ASP A 10 1.72 26.94 17.07
CA ASP A 10 1.41 27.52 18.38
C ASP A 10 1.97 26.66 19.54
N LYS A 11 1.87 25.34 19.40
CA LYS A 11 2.44 24.38 20.36
C LYS A 11 3.96 24.45 20.40
N LEU A 12 4.60 24.54 19.23
CA LEU A 12 6.05 24.72 19.12
C LEU A 12 6.49 26.01 19.81
N GLN A 13 5.84 27.13 19.48
CA GLN A 13 6.19 28.44 20.04
C GLN A 13 5.99 28.47 21.56
N SER A 14 4.88 27.92 22.04
CA SER A 14 4.59 27.82 23.48
C SER A 14 5.61 26.93 24.20
N SER A 15 5.96 25.78 23.62
CA SER A 15 6.94 24.85 24.20
C SER A 15 8.34 25.45 24.23
N PHE A 16 8.73 26.22 23.21
CA PHE A 16 10.01 26.91 23.16
C PHE A 16 10.08 28.00 24.24
N LYS A 17 9.06 28.86 24.31
CA LYS A 17 8.95 29.92 25.33
C LYS A 17 8.98 29.36 26.75
N LEU A 18 8.35 28.20 26.99
CA LEU A 18 8.40 27.53 28.28
C LEU A 18 9.80 26.98 28.58
N SER A 19 10.45 26.34 27.60
CA SER A 19 11.79 25.76 27.78
C SER A 19 12.82 26.84 28.10
N ILE A 20 12.76 28.00 27.44
CA ILE A 20 13.76 29.05 27.61
C ILE A 20 13.61 29.85 28.92
N GLN A 21 12.43 29.79 29.57
CA GLN A 21 12.21 30.44 30.87
C GLN A 21 13.20 29.98 31.95
N CYS A 22 13.76 28.77 31.84
CA CYS A 22 14.76 28.29 32.78
C CYS A 22 16.01 29.19 32.86
N LEU A 23 16.33 29.95 31.81
CA LEU A 23 17.42 30.94 31.83
C LEU A 23 17.20 31.99 32.93
N LEU A 24 15.96 32.42 33.15
CA LEU A 24 15.66 33.45 34.16
C LEU A 24 15.88 32.95 35.60
N THR A 25 15.98 31.64 35.79
CA THR A 25 16.15 30.99 37.09
C THR A 25 17.46 30.19 37.19
N ALA A 26 18.35 30.27 36.19
CA ALA A 26 19.53 29.42 36.11
C ALA A 26 20.64 29.79 37.12
N CYS A 27 20.59 30.99 37.70
CA CYS A 27 21.54 31.40 38.72
C CYS A 27 20.82 32.08 39.88
N SER A 28 20.90 31.43 41.04
CA SER A 28 20.39 31.97 42.30
C SER A 28 21.39 32.91 42.95
N ARG A 29 20.95 33.60 44.00
CA ARG A 29 21.81 34.44 44.82
C ARG A 29 22.83 33.60 45.59
N GLU A 30 22.41 32.43 46.05
CA GLU A 30 23.22 31.44 46.75
C GLU A 30 24.37 30.97 45.86
N ASP A 31 24.09 30.68 44.58
CA ASP A 31 25.13 30.27 43.62
C ASP A 31 26.23 31.33 43.45
N VAL A 32 25.85 32.62 43.44
CA VAL A 32 26.81 33.73 43.37
C VAL A 32 27.63 33.84 44.67
N ASN A 33 26.99 33.65 45.82
CA ASN A 33 27.66 33.72 47.11
C ASN A 33 28.70 32.61 47.27
N ASP A 34 28.36 31.40 46.83
CA ASP A 34 29.22 30.22 46.89
C ASP A 34 30.38 30.33 45.88
N ALA A 35 30.09 30.75 44.64
CA ALA A 35 31.09 30.91 43.59
C ALA A 35 32.10 32.04 43.87
N PHE A 36 31.66 33.10 44.54
CA PHE A 36 32.47 34.29 44.82
C PHE A 36 32.67 34.53 46.32
N SER A 37 32.99 33.48 47.08
CA SER A 37 33.11 33.54 48.54
C SER A 37 34.07 34.61 49.08
N SER A 38 35.13 34.95 48.32
CA SER A 38 36.12 35.98 48.66
C SER A 38 35.63 37.43 48.52
N PHE A 39 34.48 37.66 47.86
CA PHE A 39 33.93 38.98 47.64
C PHE A 39 33.15 39.46 48.87
N THR A 40 33.06 40.78 49.04
CA THR A 40 32.16 41.38 50.03
C THR A 40 30.70 41.21 49.62
N ASP A 41 29.78 41.30 50.58
CA ASP A 41 28.35 41.18 50.31
C ASP A 41 27.85 42.23 49.31
N ALA A 42 28.40 43.44 49.35
CA ALA A 42 28.06 44.51 48.41
C ALA A 42 28.48 44.17 46.97
N GLU A 43 29.66 43.56 46.78
CA GLU A 43 30.14 43.13 45.47
C GLU A 43 29.32 41.96 44.93
N LYS A 44 28.99 40.98 45.78
CA LYS A 44 28.12 39.84 45.45
C LYS A 44 26.73 40.31 45.01
N GLU A 45 26.12 41.24 45.73
CA GLU A 45 24.83 41.83 45.36
C GLU A 45 24.88 42.55 44.02
N ARG A 46 25.94 43.34 43.77
CA ARG A 46 26.13 44.03 42.50
C ARG A 46 26.30 43.04 41.34
N LEU A 47 27.05 41.96 41.56
CA LEU A 47 27.27 40.91 40.58
C LEU A 47 25.98 40.15 40.27
N HIS A 48 25.21 39.74 41.29
CA HIS A 48 23.93 39.07 41.11
C HIS A 48 22.94 39.95 40.31
N ARG A 49 22.87 41.26 40.59
CA ARG A 49 22.05 42.20 39.82
C ARG A 49 22.48 42.30 38.36
N MET A 50 23.79 42.37 38.11
CA MET A 50 24.34 42.41 36.76
C MET A 50 24.04 41.12 36.01
N LEU A 51 24.22 39.96 36.64
CA LEU A 51 23.92 38.66 36.05
C LEU A 51 22.44 38.52 35.73
N THR A 52 21.56 38.91 36.66
CA THR A 52 20.11 38.94 36.42
C THR A 52 19.76 39.77 35.18
N LEU A 53 20.40 40.93 35.01
CA LEU A 53 20.18 41.79 33.84
C LEU A 53 20.67 41.11 32.55
N VAL A 54 21.84 40.48 32.58
CA VAL A 54 22.37 39.71 31.44
C VAL A 54 21.43 38.58 31.06
N MET A 55 20.94 37.78 32.02
CA MET A 55 20.03 36.66 31.77
C MET A 55 18.70 37.13 31.19
N LYS A 56 18.16 38.27 31.65
CA LYS A 56 16.93 38.86 31.09
C LYS A 56 17.12 39.30 29.63
N ASN A 57 18.21 39.98 29.33
CA ASN A 57 18.51 40.41 27.97
C ASN A 57 18.78 39.21 27.04
N LEU A 58 19.52 38.20 27.52
CA LEU A 58 19.76 36.98 26.77
C LEU A 58 18.45 36.24 26.47
N HIS A 59 17.57 36.10 27.46
CA HIS A 59 16.25 35.50 27.28
C HIS A 59 15.44 36.24 26.20
N ALA A 60 15.38 37.57 26.27
CA ALA A 60 14.66 38.38 25.27
C ALA A 60 15.25 38.18 23.87
N ASN A 61 16.58 38.31 23.73
CA ASN A 61 17.26 38.16 22.45
C ASN A 61 17.04 36.77 21.83
N VAL A 62 17.11 35.70 22.63
CA VAL A 62 16.90 34.33 22.14
C VAL A 62 15.46 34.11 21.69
N VAL A 63 14.47 34.70 22.37
CA VAL A 63 13.06 34.62 21.96
C VAL A 63 12.85 35.36 20.65
N ASP A 64 13.39 36.58 20.51
CA ASP A 64 13.26 37.38 19.30
C ASP A 64 13.96 36.70 18.11
N GLU A 65 15.19 36.21 18.29
CA GLU A 65 15.97 35.52 17.26
C GLU A 65 15.30 34.21 16.82
N PHE A 66 14.64 33.50 17.73
CA PHE A 66 13.85 32.31 17.39
C PHE A 66 12.61 32.65 16.55
N ASP A 67 11.90 33.72 16.91
CA ASP A 67 10.73 34.17 16.16
C ASP A 67 11.15 34.65 14.74
N ASP A 68 12.28 35.36 14.61
CA ASP A 68 12.86 35.75 13.31
C ASP A 68 13.29 34.53 12.49
N PHE A 69 13.98 33.56 13.10
CA PHE A 69 14.37 32.32 12.44
C PHE A 69 13.16 31.54 11.91
N CYS A 70 12.08 31.45 12.70
CA CYS A 70 10.84 30.78 12.29
C CYS A 70 10.18 31.47 11.10
N GLN A 71 10.24 32.81 11.03
CA GLN A 71 9.73 33.58 9.90
C GLN A 71 10.58 33.36 8.65
N GLU A 72 11.91 33.48 8.76
CA GLU A 72 12.85 33.31 7.65
C GLU A 72 12.72 31.92 7.01
N THR A 73 12.64 30.89 7.86
CA THR A 73 12.55 29.49 7.43
C THR A 73 11.12 29.05 7.08
N GLN A 74 10.12 29.92 7.24
CA GLN A 74 8.71 29.65 6.97
C GLN A 74 8.17 28.42 7.73
N VAL A 75 8.66 28.18 8.95
CA VAL A 75 8.26 27.03 9.78
C VAL A 75 6.76 27.03 10.05
N ALA A 76 6.17 28.21 10.27
CA ALA A 76 4.73 28.35 10.47
C ALA A 76 3.93 27.80 9.28
N ALA A 77 4.27 28.22 8.06
CA ALA A 77 3.61 27.78 6.83
C ALA A 77 3.83 26.27 6.56
N ALA A 78 5.00 25.73 6.91
CA ALA A 78 5.26 24.30 6.78
C ALA A 78 4.41 23.47 7.74
N LEU A 79 4.28 23.90 9.00
CA LEU A 79 3.46 23.23 10.01
C LEU A 79 1.96 23.37 9.73
N GLU A 80 1.50 24.52 9.23
CA GLU A 80 0.13 24.74 8.78
C GLU A 80 -0.26 23.76 7.66
N LYS A 81 0.60 23.59 6.64
CA LYS A 81 0.37 22.59 5.59
C LYS A 81 0.27 21.16 6.12
N ILE A 82 1.01 20.82 7.18
CA ILE A 82 0.91 19.50 7.82
C ILE A 82 -0.42 19.38 8.55
N ASP A 83 -0.86 20.43 9.26
CA ASP A 83 -2.16 20.44 9.92
C ASP A 83 -3.30 20.30 8.91
N ASP A 84 -3.27 21.05 7.79
CA ASP A 84 -4.22 20.92 6.68
C ASP A 84 -4.23 19.50 6.09
N PHE A 85 -3.05 18.90 5.90
CA PHE A 85 -2.94 17.55 5.35
C PHE A 85 -3.52 16.49 6.29
N VAL A 86 -3.26 16.62 7.58
CA VAL A 86 -3.80 15.72 8.61
C VAL A 86 -5.31 15.87 8.72
N GLU A 87 -5.82 17.10 8.72
CA GLU A 87 -7.27 17.36 8.70
C GLU A 87 -7.91 16.74 7.45
N LYS A 88 -7.31 16.96 6.27
CA LYS A 88 -7.77 16.37 5.02
C LYS A 88 -7.76 14.84 5.05
N GLN A 89 -6.72 14.20 5.59
CA GLN A 89 -6.71 12.74 5.74
C GLN A 89 -7.80 12.23 6.67
N ASN A 90 -8.04 12.92 7.79
CA ASN A 90 -9.09 12.54 8.74
C ASN A 90 -10.50 12.68 8.14
N LEU A 91 -10.70 13.64 7.23
CA LEU A 91 -11.97 13.85 6.52
C LEU A 91 -12.14 12.89 5.34
N ASP A 92 -11.04 12.42 4.74
CA ASP A 92 -11.07 11.43 3.66
C ASP A 92 -11.26 10.01 4.22
N ALA A 93 -12.52 9.70 4.54
CA ALA A 93 -12.96 8.36 4.97
C ALA A 93 -12.57 7.25 3.97
N LEU A 94 -12.36 7.61 2.69
CA LEU A 94 -11.97 6.69 1.64
C LEU A 94 -10.45 6.46 1.58
N SER A 95 -9.61 7.24 2.26
CA SER A 95 -8.15 7.04 2.24
C SER A 95 -7.74 5.70 2.85
N SER A 96 -8.47 5.25 3.88
CA SER A 96 -8.30 3.92 4.48
C SER A 96 -9.01 2.81 3.69
N GLU A 97 -10.06 3.14 2.94
CA GLU A 97 -10.85 2.15 2.18
C GLU A 97 -10.27 1.90 0.79
N LYS A 98 -9.64 2.90 0.17
CA LYS A 98 -9.03 2.82 -1.16
C LYS A 98 -7.93 1.77 -1.22
N THR A 99 -7.07 1.69 -0.20
CA THR A 99 -6.04 0.64 -0.11
C THR A 99 -6.66 -0.76 -0.01
N THR A 100 -7.80 -0.91 0.67
CA THR A 100 -8.49 -2.21 0.79
C THR A 100 -9.20 -2.62 -0.50
N VAL A 101 -9.80 -1.67 -1.23
CA VAL A 101 -10.50 -1.95 -2.49
C VAL A 101 -9.50 -2.32 -3.60
N GLU A 102 -8.39 -1.60 -3.73
CA GLU A 102 -7.32 -1.93 -4.68
C GLU A 102 -6.72 -3.32 -4.41
N GLU A 103 -6.50 -3.66 -3.13
CA GLU A 103 -5.97 -4.98 -2.75
C GLU A 103 -6.98 -6.12 -3.04
N ILE A 104 -8.28 -5.88 -2.83
CA ILE A 104 -9.33 -6.83 -3.20
C ILE A 104 -9.40 -7.00 -4.71
N GLU A 105 -9.32 -5.91 -5.48
CA GLU A 105 -9.35 -5.95 -6.95
C GLU A 105 -8.17 -6.75 -7.51
N GLU A 106 -6.98 -6.57 -6.97
CA GLU A 106 -5.79 -7.32 -7.40
C GLU A 106 -5.93 -8.82 -7.11
N LYS A 107 -6.39 -9.19 -5.90
CA LYS A 107 -6.62 -10.59 -5.52
C LYS A 107 -7.67 -11.25 -6.40
N VAL A 108 -8.79 -10.58 -6.65
CA VAL A 108 -9.87 -11.10 -7.51
C VAL A 108 -9.38 -11.24 -8.95
N SER A 109 -8.61 -10.28 -9.45
CA SER A 109 -8.06 -10.33 -10.81
C SER A 109 -7.09 -11.49 -11.00
N ARG A 110 -6.23 -11.75 -10.00
CA ARG A 110 -5.31 -12.90 -10.00
C ARG A 110 -6.07 -14.22 -10.00
N ALA A 111 -7.03 -14.38 -9.07
CA ALA A 111 -7.85 -15.59 -8.99
C ALA A 111 -8.62 -15.89 -10.29
N LYS A 112 -9.20 -14.85 -10.91
CA LYS A 112 -9.88 -15.00 -12.21
C LYS A 112 -8.94 -15.41 -13.33
N LYS A 113 -7.72 -14.86 -13.36
CA LYS A 113 -6.71 -15.22 -14.36
C LYS A 113 -6.28 -16.69 -14.22
N ASP A 114 -6.03 -17.13 -12.99
CA ASP A 114 -5.63 -18.51 -12.70
C ASP A 114 -6.74 -19.50 -13.10
N GLU A 115 -8.01 -19.15 -12.84
CA GLU A 115 -9.16 -19.96 -13.25
C GLU A 115 -9.31 -20.03 -14.78
N ILE A 116 -9.12 -18.91 -15.49
CA ILE A 116 -9.15 -18.89 -16.96
C ILE A 116 -8.06 -19.79 -17.53
N GLU A 117 -6.84 -19.74 -16.96
CA GLU A 117 -5.73 -20.60 -17.39
C GLU A 117 -6.04 -22.09 -17.16
N TYR A 118 -6.59 -22.41 -15.99
CA TYR A 118 -7.02 -23.77 -15.65
C TYR A 118 -8.08 -24.30 -16.61
N LEU A 119 -9.17 -23.54 -16.83
CA LEU A 119 -10.27 -23.93 -17.72
C LEU A 119 -9.80 -24.05 -19.16
N THR A 120 -8.92 -23.16 -19.63
CA THR A 120 -8.33 -23.24 -20.97
C THR A 120 -7.52 -24.52 -21.13
N GLY A 121 -6.73 -24.89 -20.11
CA GLY A 121 -5.97 -26.15 -20.10
C GLY A 121 -6.86 -27.39 -20.14
N LEU A 122 -7.98 -27.36 -19.41
CA LEU A 122 -8.94 -28.46 -19.42
C LEU A 122 -9.63 -28.61 -20.78
N LEU A 123 -10.03 -27.50 -21.39
CA LEU A 123 -10.70 -27.47 -22.68
C LEU A 123 -9.80 -28.03 -23.79
N LYS A 124 -8.51 -27.67 -23.78
CA LYS A 124 -7.51 -28.23 -24.69
C LYS A 124 -7.39 -29.75 -24.57
N LYS A 125 -7.35 -30.29 -23.35
CA LYS A 125 -7.27 -31.75 -23.13
C LYS A 125 -8.50 -32.48 -23.66
N VAL A 126 -9.69 -31.90 -23.45
CA VAL A 126 -10.95 -32.46 -23.98
C VAL A 126 -10.95 -32.44 -25.51
N GLU A 127 -10.49 -31.35 -26.12
CA GLU A 127 -10.41 -31.22 -27.58
C GLU A 127 -9.42 -32.21 -28.20
N GLU A 128 -8.25 -32.40 -27.59
CA GLU A 128 -7.27 -33.42 -27.99
C GLU A 128 -7.87 -34.84 -27.92
N SER A 129 -8.58 -35.15 -26.84
CA SER A 129 -9.27 -36.44 -26.67
C SER A 129 -10.36 -36.65 -27.72
N ASN A 130 -11.18 -35.63 -27.98
CA ASN A 130 -12.25 -35.69 -28.96
C ASN A 130 -11.70 -35.88 -30.38
N ASN A 131 -10.62 -35.17 -30.74
CA ASN A 131 -9.95 -35.33 -32.02
C ASN A 131 -9.37 -36.74 -32.19
N ALA A 132 -8.74 -37.29 -31.16
CA ALA A 132 -8.24 -38.67 -31.17
C ALA A 132 -9.39 -39.69 -31.34
N MET A 133 -10.52 -39.47 -30.67
CA MET A 133 -11.70 -40.33 -30.79
C MET A 133 -12.31 -40.26 -32.19
N LYS A 134 -12.41 -39.05 -32.76
CA LYS A 134 -12.90 -38.86 -34.13
C LYS A 134 -12.01 -39.57 -35.15
N ALA A 135 -10.69 -39.46 -35.02
CA ALA A 135 -9.74 -40.18 -35.87
C ALA A 135 -9.90 -41.71 -35.78
N ARG A 136 -10.15 -42.25 -34.58
CA ARG A 136 -10.45 -43.68 -34.39
C ARG A 136 -11.74 -44.10 -35.08
N ILE A 137 -12.81 -43.31 -34.95
CA ILE A 137 -14.09 -43.56 -35.63
C ILE A 137 -13.91 -43.58 -37.15
N ASP A 138 -13.16 -42.63 -37.70
CA ASP A 138 -12.92 -42.55 -39.14
C ASP A 138 -12.07 -43.72 -39.66
N LEU A 139 -11.14 -44.26 -38.86
CA LEU A 139 -10.42 -45.49 -39.18
C LEU A 139 -11.34 -46.71 -39.19
N LEU A 140 -12.22 -46.86 -38.20
CA LEU A 140 -13.17 -47.97 -38.14
C LEU A 140 -14.14 -47.96 -39.33
N LYS A 141 -14.65 -46.79 -39.73
CA LYS A 141 -15.48 -46.63 -40.93
C LYS A 141 -14.77 -47.06 -42.23
N LYS A 142 -13.43 -46.92 -42.29
CA LYS A 142 -12.63 -47.37 -43.44
C LYS A 142 -12.29 -48.86 -43.37
N GLY A 143 -12.20 -49.43 -42.16
CA GLY A 143 -11.93 -50.84 -41.91
C GLY A 143 -13.17 -51.75 -41.97
N GLU A 144 -14.38 -51.18 -41.98
CA GLU A 144 -15.59 -51.90 -42.41
C GLU A 144 -15.47 -52.20 -43.91
N ASP A 145 -14.79 -53.31 -44.23
CA ASP A 145 -14.65 -53.84 -45.59
C ASP A 145 -16.01 -54.41 -46.05
N LEU A 146 -16.94 -53.50 -46.34
CA LEU A 146 -18.22 -53.76 -47.01
C LEU A 146 -18.02 -54.41 -48.39
N THR A 147 -16.80 -54.39 -48.92
CA THR A 147 -16.36 -55.05 -50.14
C THR A 147 -16.32 -56.57 -49.97
N ALA A 148 -15.76 -57.09 -48.86
CA ALA A 148 -15.68 -58.52 -48.59
C ALA A 148 -17.06 -59.13 -48.33
N ALA A 149 -17.90 -58.43 -47.55
CA ALA A 149 -19.28 -58.85 -47.31
C ALA A 149 -20.13 -58.83 -48.60
N ARG A 150 -19.92 -57.84 -49.47
CA ARG A 150 -20.59 -57.73 -50.77
C ARG A 150 -20.11 -58.78 -51.78
N ASP A 151 -18.83 -59.15 -51.77
CA ASP A 151 -18.28 -60.19 -52.64
C ASP A 151 -18.80 -61.59 -52.27
N VAL A 152 -18.94 -61.87 -50.97
CA VAL A 152 -19.58 -63.11 -50.48
C VAL A 152 -21.06 -63.15 -50.85
N LEU A 153 -21.79 -62.04 -50.68
CA LEU A 153 -23.20 -61.94 -51.06
C LEU A 153 -23.40 -62.16 -52.56
N ASN A 154 -22.54 -61.55 -53.39
CA ASN A 154 -22.58 -61.72 -54.85
C ASN A 154 -22.28 -63.16 -55.29
N LYS A 155 -21.31 -63.83 -54.65
CA LYS A 155 -21.03 -65.25 -54.92
C LYS A 155 -22.21 -66.14 -54.52
N MET A 156 -22.85 -65.85 -53.38
CA MET A 156 -24.02 -66.60 -52.90
C MET A 156 -25.22 -66.44 -53.84
N THR A 157 -25.50 -65.24 -54.33
CA THR A 157 -26.57 -65.04 -55.33
C THR A 157 -26.25 -65.72 -56.65
N GLN A 158 -24.97 -65.73 -57.08
CA GLN A 158 -24.55 -66.42 -58.30
C GLN A 158 -24.75 -67.95 -58.21
N TRP A 159 -24.42 -68.55 -57.05
CA TRP A 159 -24.67 -69.98 -56.79
C TRP A 159 -26.16 -70.30 -56.74
N ASN A 160 -26.97 -69.42 -56.15
CA ASN A 160 -28.40 -69.61 -56.09
C ASN A 160 -29.03 -69.58 -57.49
N SER A 161 -28.58 -68.69 -58.37
CA SER A 161 -29.01 -68.66 -59.77
C SER A 161 -28.59 -69.92 -60.54
N ALA A 162 -27.36 -70.42 -60.34
CA ALA A 162 -26.86 -71.64 -60.98
C ALA A 162 -27.57 -72.93 -60.50
N LEU A 163 -28.08 -72.93 -59.27
CA LEU A 163 -28.93 -74.00 -58.74
C LEU A 163 -30.34 -73.96 -59.34
N VAL A 164 -30.90 -72.77 -59.54
CA VAL A 164 -32.23 -72.58 -60.15
C VAL A 164 -32.22 -72.97 -61.64
N GLU A 165 -31.14 -72.68 -62.37
CA GLU A 165 -30.98 -73.08 -63.78
C GLU A 165 -30.79 -74.60 -63.96
N ASN A 166 -30.26 -75.33 -62.97
CA ASN A 166 -30.11 -76.80 -63.05
C ASN A 166 -31.37 -77.59 -62.64
N ILE A 167 -32.40 -76.93 -62.11
CA ILE A 167 -33.65 -77.56 -61.66
C ILE A 167 -34.78 -77.41 -62.70
N ASN A 168 -34.58 -76.60 -63.74
CA ASN A 168 -35.55 -76.44 -64.82
C ASN A 168 -34.81 -76.39 -66.18
N PRO A 169 -34.66 -77.54 -66.88
CA PRO A 169 -33.94 -77.60 -68.16
C PRO A 169 -34.67 -76.88 -69.29
#